data_AF-A0AAV8ZR99-F1
#
_entry.id   AF-A0AAV8ZR99-F1
#
_cell.length_a   1.000
_cell.length_b   1.000
_cell.length_c   1.000
_cell.angle_alpha   90.00
_cell.angle_beta   90.00
_cell.angle_gamma   90.00
#
_symmetry.space_group_name_H-M   'P 1'
#
loop_
_entity.id
_entity.type
_entity.pdbx_description
1 polymer ?
#
loop_
_entity_poly.entity_id
_entity_poly.type
_entity_poly.pdbx_seq_one_letter_code
_entity_poly.pdbx_strand_id
1 'polypeptide(L)'
;MQLPFYRGYTIGVDLLCWIDIVMNFFIGFVAHKPCAIVLNHSKIARKYVLNFYFICDILSSIPKGILYYESNFSNWYQLYGVVSFFSLFKIVRLVTLNSCINKTARYFHIQSKGILFLLCSLIMTITIFHWMACLQLAVPRLIRFYFARDANYDSWIYTTDILSRKLYTQYINCFFRSSAFILGIRLSIYKMILPEDYALAIITYLLGKLLVAFIWISLAVAILHCKSMDIKLLEILNQLDEYMKRKEFPSNLSDRVSKYYNSKYQQRFFREEGVENALSRTLKSEVHMHVCKSLIKSVSIFSDLSTSDVSKVVEHLTPEIFLPNDTIINSDTYGDAMYFLSSGTVAVFTRSGKEVCHLQEGAYFGEISLIIPGQRRIATVMAIEACQIYKLKKKDFNR
;
A
#
# COMPACT_ATOMS: atom_id res chain seq x y z
N MET A 1 -6.45 -4.48 -46.83
CA MET A 1 -5.75 -3.19 -47.04
C MET A 1 -5.30 -2.67 -45.67
N GLN A 2 -4.09 -3.01 -45.22
CA GLN A 2 -3.56 -2.46 -43.96
C GLN A 2 -3.12 -1.01 -44.23
N LEU A 3 -3.76 -0.05 -43.57
CA LEU A 3 -3.46 1.38 -43.72
C LEU A 3 -1.96 1.64 -43.48
N PRO A 4 -1.31 2.51 -44.27
CA PRO A 4 0.10 2.90 -44.08
C PRO A 4 0.38 3.40 -42.65
N PHE A 5 -0.62 3.97 -41.99
CA PHE A 5 -0.57 4.39 -40.59
C PHE A 5 -0.26 3.25 -39.60
N TYR A 6 -0.85 2.07 -39.77
CA TYR A 6 -0.62 0.91 -38.87
C TYR A 6 0.81 0.36 -39.01
N ARG A 7 1.36 0.41 -40.23
CA ARG A 7 2.74 0.03 -40.51
C ARG A 7 3.71 1.00 -39.85
N GLY A 8 3.50 2.31 -40.05
CA GLY A 8 4.30 3.35 -39.39
C GLY A 8 4.27 3.25 -37.86
N TYR A 9 3.09 3.04 -37.28
CA TYR A 9 2.94 2.82 -35.83
C TYR A 9 3.72 1.59 -35.34
N THR A 10 3.62 0.46 -36.05
CA THR A 10 4.32 -0.78 -35.64
C THR A 10 5.83 -0.61 -35.68
N ILE A 11 6.36 0.03 -36.72
CA ILE A 11 7.79 0.33 -36.84
C ILE A 11 8.24 1.29 -35.74
N GLY A 12 7.47 2.35 -35.48
CA GLY A 12 7.76 3.31 -34.42
C GLY A 12 7.80 2.64 -33.05
N VAL A 13 6.84 1.75 -32.76
CA VAL A 13 6.87 0.94 -31.54
C VAL A 13 8.13 0.08 -31.52
N ASP A 14 8.40 -0.71 -32.56
CA ASP A 14 9.57 -1.61 -32.62
C ASP A 14 10.90 -0.85 -32.38
N LEU A 15 11.05 0.34 -32.96
CA LEU A 15 12.22 1.22 -32.73
C LEU A 15 12.36 1.63 -31.26
N LEU A 16 11.28 2.05 -30.59
CA LEU A 16 11.31 2.40 -29.17
C LEU A 16 11.78 1.23 -28.29
N CYS A 17 11.46 0.00 -28.71
CA CYS A 17 11.87 -1.20 -28.00
C CYS A 17 13.37 -1.43 -28.08
N TRP A 18 13.92 -1.29 -29.28
CA TRP A 18 15.35 -1.42 -29.51
C TRP A 18 16.11 -0.31 -28.80
N ILE A 19 15.57 0.91 -28.77
CA ILE A 19 16.10 2.01 -27.97
C ILE A 19 16.10 1.64 -26.48
N ASP A 20 15.01 1.09 -25.93
CA ASP A 20 14.96 0.65 -24.53
C ASP A 20 16.02 -0.41 -24.20
N ILE A 21 16.19 -1.42 -25.07
CA ILE A 21 17.24 -2.44 -24.93
C ILE A 21 18.62 -1.78 -24.86
N VAL A 22 18.92 -0.88 -25.82
CA VAL A 22 20.20 -0.15 -25.85
C VAL A 22 20.37 0.68 -24.59
N MET A 23 19.35 1.40 -24.15
CA MET A 23 19.38 2.20 -22.92
C MET A 23 19.64 1.34 -21.67
N ASN A 24 19.09 0.12 -21.59
CA ASN A 24 19.35 -0.80 -20.48
C ASN A 24 20.82 -1.23 -20.37
N PHE A 25 21.63 -1.13 -21.42
CA PHE A 25 23.10 -1.31 -21.34
C PHE A 25 23.84 -0.13 -20.70
N PHE A 26 23.20 1.06 -20.62
CA PHE A 26 23.77 2.28 -20.03
C PHE A 26 23.18 2.64 -18.66
N ILE A 27 22.10 1.97 -18.24
CA ILE A 27 21.48 2.22 -16.93
C ILE A 27 22.27 1.54 -15.82
N GLY A 28 22.85 2.35 -14.93
CA GLY A 28 23.56 1.89 -13.74
C GLY A 28 22.64 1.11 -12.79
N PHE A 29 23.20 0.12 -12.09
CA PHE A 29 22.47 -0.63 -11.07
C PHE A 29 23.05 -0.38 -9.68
N VAL A 30 22.19 -0.45 -8.66
CA VAL A 30 22.60 -0.36 -7.26
C VAL A 30 23.19 -1.70 -6.83
N ALA A 31 24.45 -1.70 -6.39
CA ALA A 31 25.06 -2.89 -5.79
C ALA A 31 24.52 -3.08 -4.35
N HIS A 32 24.29 -4.33 -3.95
CA HIS A 32 23.79 -4.62 -2.60
C HIS A 32 24.79 -4.25 -1.50
N LYS A 33 26.10 -4.31 -1.78
CA LYS A 33 27.19 -3.92 -0.88
C LYS A 33 28.44 -3.52 -1.69
N PRO A 34 29.03 -2.33 -1.48
CA PRO A 34 28.44 -1.14 -0.88
C PRO A 34 27.23 -0.66 -1.70
N CYS A 35 26.32 0.11 -1.08
CA CYS A 35 25.14 0.71 -1.74
C CYS A 35 25.57 1.85 -2.69
N ALA A 36 26.41 1.51 -3.66
CA ALA A 36 26.97 2.39 -4.66
C ALA A 36 26.32 2.07 -6.01
N ILE A 37 26.12 3.11 -6.80
CA ILE A 37 25.64 2.99 -8.18
C ILE A 37 26.84 2.55 -9.03
N VAL A 38 26.79 1.35 -9.58
CA VAL A 38 27.83 0.83 -10.46
C VAL A 38 27.55 1.34 -11.87
N LEU A 39 28.43 2.23 -12.38
CA LEU A 39 28.35 2.82 -13.73
C LEU A 39 29.29 2.15 -14.75
N ASN A 40 30.00 1.09 -14.36
CA ASN A 40 30.92 0.41 -15.27
C ASN A 40 30.14 -0.40 -16.33
N HIS A 41 30.22 0.05 -17.59
CA HIS A 41 29.54 -0.53 -18.74
C HIS A 41 29.74 -2.05 -18.90
N SER A 42 30.95 -2.57 -18.66
CA SER A 42 31.22 -4.01 -18.80
C SER A 42 30.45 -4.84 -17.76
N LYS A 43 30.34 -4.31 -16.53
CA LYS A 43 29.59 -4.97 -15.45
C LYS A 43 28.07 -4.86 -15.67
N ILE A 44 27.60 -3.74 -16.19
CA ILE A 44 26.19 -3.53 -16.56
C ILE A 44 25.78 -4.50 -17.66
N ALA A 45 26.53 -4.54 -18.77
CA ALA A 45 26.26 -5.42 -19.91
C ALA A 45 26.23 -6.90 -19.50
N ARG A 46 27.24 -7.37 -18.74
CA ARG A 46 27.27 -8.76 -18.26
C ARG A 46 26.06 -9.08 -17.39
N LYS A 47 25.68 -8.18 -16.48
CA LYS A 47 24.51 -8.39 -15.61
C LYS A 47 23.20 -8.41 -16.39
N TYR A 48 23.04 -7.52 -17.37
CA TYR A 48 21.83 -7.45 -18.18
C TYR A 48 21.67 -8.70 -19.07
N VAL A 49 22.72 -9.09 -19.79
CA VAL A 49 22.69 -10.24 -20.72
C VAL A 49 22.47 -11.58 -20.00
N LEU A 50 23.00 -11.75 -18.78
CA LEU A 50 22.75 -12.95 -17.97
C LEU A 50 21.35 -13.00 -17.33
N ASN A 51 20.61 -11.90 -17.37
CA ASN A 51 19.30 -11.81 -16.75
C ASN A 51 18.20 -12.29 -17.70
N PHE A 52 17.21 -13.00 -17.18
CA PHE A 52 16.08 -13.52 -17.97
C PHE A 52 15.33 -12.41 -18.74
N TYR A 53 15.29 -11.19 -18.19
CA TYR A 53 14.67 -10.04 -18.85
C TYR A 53 15.28 -9.70 -20.22
N PHE A 54 16.58 -9.95 -20.43
CA PHE A 54 17.21 -9.68 -21.73
C PHE A 54 16.66 -10.58 -22.84
N ILE A 55 16.45 -11.87 -22.54
CA ILE A 55 15.84 -12.82 -23.46
C ILE A 55 14.41 -12.38 -23.80
N CYS A 56 13.66 -11.96 -22.79
CA CYS A 56 12.32 -11.41 -22.94
C CYS A 56 12.29 -10.14 -23.83
N ASP A 57 13.22 -9.22 -23.62
CA ASP A 57 13.32 -7.98 -24.38
C ASP A 57 13.65 -8.24 -25.85
N ILE A 58 14.57 -9.16 -26.15
CA ILE A 58 14.90 -9.56 -27.53
C ILE A 58 13.70 -10.20 -28.20
N LEU A 59 13.11 -11.24 -27.61
CA LEU A 59 11.98 -11.98 -28.21
C LEU A 59 10.80 -11.06 -28.53
N SER A 60 10.54 -10.09 -27.65
CA SER A 60 9.46 -9.13 -27.84
C SER A 60 9.74 -8.03 -28.88
N SER A 61 11.01 -7.82 -29.25
CA SER A 61 11.45 -6.73 -30.12
C SER A 61 11.76 -7.17 -31.55
N ILE A 62 11.54 -8.44 -31.88
CA ILE A 62 11.71 -8.98 -33.24
C ILE A 62 10.79 -8.22 -34.22
N PRO A 63 11.35 -7.45 -35.18
CA PRO A 63 10.54 -6.63 -36.07
C PRO A 63 9.72 -7.48 -37.02
N LYS A 64 8.42 -7.20 -37.13
CA LYS A 64 7.52 -7.93 -38.03
C LYS A 64 7.85 -7.71 -39.51
N GLY A 65 8.50 -6.59 -39.82
CA GLY A 65 8.72 -6.11 -41.19
C GLY A 65 9.88 -6.77 -41.93
N ILE A 66 10.81 -7.45 -41.24
CA ILE A 66 11.99 -8.05 -41.89
C ILE A 66 11.59 -9.20 -42.83
N LEU A 67 10.57 -9.97 -42.47
CA LEU A 67 10.09 -11.12 -43.25
C LEU A 67 9.17 -10.73 -44.44
N TYR A 68 8.84 -9.44 -44.59
CA TYR A 68 8.01 -8.95 -45.70
C TYR A 68 8.81 -8.66 -46.98
N TYR A 69 10.13 -8.51 -46.88
CA TYR A 69 10.96 -7.98 -47.96
C TYR A 69 11.48 -9.05 -48.94
N GLU A 70 11.36 -10.34 -48.62
CA GLU A 70 11.67 -11.45 -49.52
C GLU A 70 10.39 -12.07 -50.11
N SER A 71 9.71 -11.31 -50.97
CA SER A 71 8.41 -11.69 -51.56
C SER A 71 8.49 -12.62 -52.77
N ASN A 72 9.53 -13.45 -52.91
CA ASN A 72 9.73 -14.34 -54.06
C ASN A 72 9.38 -15.83 -53.82
N PHE A 73 8.79 -16.19 -52.68
CA PHE A 73 8.41 -17.57 -52.39
C PHE A 73 6.92 -17.85 -52.70
N SER A 74 6.66 -18.96 -53.41
CA SER A 74 5.31 -19.41 -53.84
C SER A 74 4.34 -19.67 -52.67
N ASN A 75 4.84 -19.90 -51.45
CA ASN A 75 4.05 -20.14 -50.22
C ASN A 75 4.00 -18.94 -49.26
N TRP A 76 4.18 -17.71 -49.74
CA TRP A 76 4.25 -16.49 -48.93
C TRP A 76 3.06 -16.30 -47.95
N TYR A 77 1.88 -16.84 -48.28
CA TYR A 77 0.69 -16.77 -47.42
C TYR A 77 0.77 -17.67 -46.18
N GLN A 78 1.49 -18.80 -46.21
CA GLN A 78 1.75 -19.65 -45.03
C GLN A 78 2.75 -18.97 -44.09
N LEU A 79 3.77 -18.31 -44.65
CA LEU A 79 4.76 -17.53 -43.91
C LEU A 79 4.14 -16.31 -43.21
N TYR A 80 3.15 -15.67 -43.84
CA TYR A 80 2.41 -14.55 -43.24
C TYR A 80 1.77 -14.91 -41.87
N GLY A 81 1.31 -16.16 -41.71
CA GLY A 81 0.70 -16.66 -40.47
C GLY A 81 1.70 -16.86 -39.35
N VAL A 82 2.85 -17.45 -39.69
CA VAL A 82 3.96 -17.63 -38.77
C VAL A 82 4.49 -16.28 -38.30
N VAL A 83 4.60 -15.29 -39.21
CA VAL A 83 4.96 -13.90 -38.89
C VAL A 83 3.91 -13.23 -37.99
N SER A 84 2.63 -13.48 -38.24
CA SER A 84 1.54 -13.00 -37.40
C SER A 84 1.56 -13.64 -36.00
N PHE A 85 2.00 -14.90 -35.88
CA PHE A 85 2.20 -15.56 -34.59
C PHE A 85 3.36 -14.96 -33.80
N PHE A 86 4.47 -14.59 -34.46
CA PHE A 86 5.58 -13.88 -33.80
C PHE A 86 5.16 -12.52 -33.23
N SER A 87 4.09 -11.91 -33.73
CA SER A 87 3.54 -10.71 -33.10
C SER A 87 3.04 -10.90 -31.68
N LEU A 88 2.70 -12.14 -31.32
CA LEU A 88 2.32 -12.52 -29.96
C LEU A 88 3.54 -12.55 -29.03
N PHE A 89 4.79 -12.52 -29.50
CA PHE A 89 5.94 -12.41 -28.59
C PHE A 89 6.04 -11.06 -27.89
N LYS A 90 5.33 -10.03 -28.38
CA LYS A 90 5.18 -8.76 -27.65
C LYS A 90 4.53 -8.93 -26.28
N ILE A 91 3.77 -10.01 -26.08
CA ILE A 91 3.19 -10.43 -24.79
C ILE A 91 4.26 -10.58 -23.70
N VAL A 92 5.46 -11.02 -24.08
CA VAL A 92 6.56 -11.29 -23.16
C VAL A 92 6.98 -10.02 -22.40
N ARG A 93 6.66 -8.82 -22.91
CA ARG A 93 6.89 -7.55 -22.19
C ARG A 93 6.01 -7.34 -20.97
N LEU A 94 4.94 -8.11 -20.78
CA LEU A 94 4.24 -8.09 -19.50
C LEU A 94 5.14 -8.51 -18.35
N VAL A 95 6.19 -9.31 -18.60
CA VAL A 95 7.20 -9.66 -17.60
C VAL A 95 8.03 -8.44 -17.19
N THR A 96 8.33 -7.54 -18.12
CA THR A 96 9.14 -6.33 -17.88
C THR A 96 8.31 -5.16 -17.37
N LEU A 97 6.98 -5.20 -17.52
CA LEU A 97 6.04 -4.21 -16.97
C LEU A 97 6.23 -4.00 -15.47
N ASN A 98 6.42 -5.07 -14.69
CA ASN A 98 6.65 -4.95 -13.25
C ASN A 98 7.93 -4.17 -12.92
N SER A 99 8.99 -4.32 -13.73
CA SER A 99 10.23 -3.55 -13.58
C SER A 99 10.00 -2.06 -13.87
N CYS A 100 9.26 -1.75 -14.94
CA CYS A 100 8.89 -0.38 -15.30
C CYS A 100 8.06 0.28 -14.20
N ILE A 101 7.01 -0.40 -13.71
CA ILE A 101 6.15 0.12 -12.64
C ILE A 101 6.95 0.38 -11.36
N ASN A 102 7.89 -0.50 -10.99
CA ASN A 102 8.77 -0.27 -9.84
C ASN A 102 9.69 0.94 -10.03
N LYS A 103 10.25 1.16 -11.23
CA LYS A 103 11.05 2.35 -11.53
C LYS A 103 10.20 3.62 -11.43
N THR A 104 8.99 3.60 -11.98
CA THR A 104 8.03 4.72 -11.95
C THR A 104 7.53 5.01 -10.52
N ALA A 105 7.25 3.98 -9.71
CA ALA A 105 6.88 4.17 -8.31
C ALA A 105 7.98 4.85 -7.49
N ARG A 106 9.25 4.49 -7.74
CA ARG A 106 10.38 5.18 -7.09
C ARG A 106 10.46 6.66 -7.52
N TYR A 107 10.20 6.95 -8.79
CA TYR A 107 10.19 8.31 -9.32
C TYR A 107 9.09 9.17 -8.68
N PHE A 108 7.86 8.63 -8.56
CA PHE A 108 6.74 9.32 -7.91
C PHE A 108 6.74 9.21 -6.38
N HIS A 109 7.83 8.72 -5.77
CA HIS A 109 7.95 8.52 -4.33
C HIS A 109 6.80 7.71 -3.70
N ILE A 110 6.22 6.76 -4.45
CA ILE A 110 5.20 5.84 -3.95
C ILE A 110 5.88 4.80 -3.06
N GLN A 111 5.81 4.99 -1.74
CA GLN A 111 6.47 4.12 -0.76
C GLN A 111 5.67 2.85 -0.43
N SER A 112 4.33 2.88 -0.61
CA SER A 112 3.48 1.74 -0.28
C SER A 112 3.60 0.63 -1.32
N LYS A 113 4.34 -0.42 -0.97
CA LYS A 113 4.45 -1.65 -1.77
C LYS A 113 3.09 -2.32 -2.01
N GLY A 114 2.15 -2.17 -1.06
CA GLY A 114 0.79 -2.70 -1.18
C GLY A 114 -0.01 -2.02 -2.28
N ILE A 115 0.02 -0.68 -2.34
CA ILE A 115 -0.67 0.08 -3.40
C ILE A 115 -0.08 -0.24 -4.77
N LEU A 116 1.25 -0.35 -4.85
CA LEU A 116 1.93 -0.72 -6.09
C LEU A 116 1.51 -2.10 -6.59
N PHE A 117 1.43 -3.09 -5.69
CA PHE A 117 0.96 -4.42 -6.01
C PHE A 117 -0.48 -4.41 -6.55
N LEU A 118 -1.38 -3.62 -5.95
CA LEU A 118 -2.76 -3.50 -6.42
C LEU A 118 -2.87 -2.85 -7.80
N LEU A 119 -2.10 -1.79 -8.06
CA LEU A 119 -2.06 -1.15 -9.38
C LEU A 119 -1.52 -2.10 -10.45
N CYS A 120 -0.42 -2.82 -10.15
CA CYS A 120 0.11 -3.86 -11.04
C CYS A 120 -0.93 -4.95 -11.32
N SER A 121 -1.58 -5.46 -10.27
CA SER A 121 -2.62 -6.49 -10.34
C SER A 121 -3.79 -6.05 -11.23
N LEU A 122 -4.22 -4.79 -11.11
CA LEU A 122 -5.28 -4.20 -11.93
C LEU A 122 -4.89 -4.12 -13.41
N ILE A 123 -3.71 -3.58 -13.73
CA ILE A 123 -3.23 -3.45 -15.11
C ILE A 123 -3.09 -4.83 -15.77
N MET A 124 -2.54 -5.81 -15.04
CA MET A 124 -2.41 -7.19 -15.51
C MET A 124 -3.79 -7.81 -15.78
N THR A 125 -4.75 -7.60 -14.88
CA THR A 125 -6.12 -8.12 -15.03
C THR A 125 -6.80 -7.56 -16.28
N ILE A 126 -6.76 -6.23 -16.48
CA ILE A 126 -7.34 -5.58 -17.67
C ILE A 126 -6.70 -6.13 -18.96
N THR A 127 -5.38 -6.33 -18.94
CA THR A 127 -4.66 -6.86 -20.11
C THR A 127 -5.06 -8.30 -20.43
N ILE A 128 -5.21 -9.16 -19.42
CA ILE A 128 -5.66 -10.54 -19.60
C ILE A 128 -7.09 -10.57 -20.17
N PHE A 129 -8.01 -9.77 -19.64
CA PHE A 129 -9.38 -9.65 -20.19
C PHE A 129 -9.37 -9.22 -21.66
N HIS A 130 -8.57 -8.22 -22.01
CA HIS A 130 -8.43 -7.76 -23.38
C HIS A 130 -7.93 -8.87 -24.31
N TRP A 131 -6.91 -9.63 -23.88
CA TRP A 131 -6.36 -10.69 -24.72
C TRP A 131 -7.30 -11.87 -24.87
N MET A 132 -8.01 -12.25 -23.81
CA MET A 132 -9.05 -13.27 -23.91
C MET A 132 -10.10 -12.88 -24.94
N ALA A 133 -10.56 -11.62 -24.94
CA ALA A 133 -11.45 -11.11 -25.97
C ALA A 133 -10.83 -11.18 -27.37
N CYS A 134 -9.57 -10.77 -27.54
CA CYS A 134 -8.89 -10.83 -28.84
C CYS A 134 -8.71 -12.26 -29.35
N LEU A 135 -8.40 -13.23 -28.48
CA LEU A 135 -8.23 -14.63 -28.84
C LEU A 135 -9.54 -15.26 -29.34
N GLN A 136 -10.70 -14.84 -28.80
CA GLN A 136 -12.02 -15.28 -29.30
C GLN A 136 -12.21 -14.95 -30.80
N LEU A 137 -11.65 -13.84 -31.28
CA LEU A 137 -11.70 -13.45 -32.69
C LEU A 137 -10.55 -14.03 -33.51
N ALA A 138 -9.36 -14.09 -32.92
CA ALA A 138 -8.13 -14.48 -33.63
C ALA A 138 -8.09 -15.97 -33.96
N VAL A 139 -8.44 -16.85 -33.00
CA VAL A 139 -8.29 -18.29 -33.15
C VAL A 139 -9.15 -18.86 -34.30
N PRO A 140 -10.47 -18.60 -34.40
CA PRO A 140 -11.26 -19.17 -35.48
C PRO A 140 -10.90 -18.59 -36.85
N ARG A 141 -10.40 -17.34 -36.91
CA ARG A 141 -9.87 -16.74 -38.15
C ARG A 141 -8.58 -17.41 -38.62
N LEU A 142 -7.67 -17.71 -37.69
CA LEU A 142 -6.43 -18.42 -38.01
C LEU A 142 -6.73 -19.85 -38.45
N ILE A 143 -7.61 -20.56 -37.74
CA ILE A 143 -7.96 -21.94 -38.07
C ILE A 143 -8.59 -22.02 -39.46
N ARG A 144 -9.57 -21.17 -39.77
CA ARG A 144 -10.17 -21.14 -41.11
C ARG A 144 -9.15 -20.85 -42.20
N PHE A 145 -8.28 -19.87 -41.98
CA PHE A 145 -7.34 -19.42 -43.01
C PHE A 145 -6.24 -20.47 -43.32
N TYR A 146 -5.74 -21.18 -42.31
CA TYR A 146 -4.61 -22.12 -42.47
C TYR A 146 -5.01 -23.59 -42.59
N PHE A 147 -6.05 -24.03 -41.89
CA PHE A 147 -6.36 -25.46 -41.72
C PHE A 147 -7.67 -25.89 -42.38
N ALA A 148 -8.63 -24.99 -42.57
CA ALA A 148 -9.98 -25.31 -43.05
C ALA A 148 -10.44 -24.37 -44.17
N ARG A 149 -9.60 -24.17 -45.20
CA ARG A 149 -9.90 -23.23 -46.31
C ARG A 149 -11.04 -23.70 -47.22
N ASP A 150 -11.14 -25.02 -47.43
CA ASP A 150 -12.06 -25.63 -48.41
C ASP A 150 -13.27 -26.33 -47.77
N ALA A 151 -13.32 -26.40 -46.42
CA ALA A 151 -14.44 -26.97 -45.68
C ALA A 151 -15.41 -25.87 -45.22
N ASN A 152 -16.71 -26.18 -45.13
CA ASN A 152 -17.71 -25.32 -44.49
C ASN A 152 -17.38 -25.15 -43.00
N TYR A 153 -16.57 -24.13 -42.70
CA TYR A 153 -16.08 -23.84 -41.37
C TYR A 153 -17.08 -22.98 -40.59
N ASP A 154 -18.05 -23.63 -39.95
CA ASP A 154 -19.16 -23.00 -39.25
C ASP A 154 -18.83 -22.64 -37.79
N SER A 155 -17.79 -21.81 -37.59
CA SER A 155 -17.50 -21.26 -36.25
C SER A 155 -18.52 -20.23 -35.82
N TRP A 156 -18.57 -20.00 -34.51
CA TRP A 156 -19.49 -19.04 -33.90
C TRP A 156 -19.46 -17.63 -34.55
N ILE A 157 -18.31 -17.21 -35.09
CA ILE A 157 -18.12 -15.90 -35.75
C ILE A 157 -18.94 -15.84 -37.05
N TYR A 158 -18.98 -16.94 -37.79
CA TYR A 158 -19.68 -17.04 -39.08
C TYR A 158 -21.17 -17.25 -38.87
N THR A 159 -21.56 -18.08 -37.89
CA THR A 159 -22.98 -18.31 -37.57
C THR A 159 -23.69 -17.06 -37.07
N THR A 160 -22.96 -16.11 -36.49
CA THR A 160 -23.50 -14.85 -35.96
C THR A 160 -23.32 -13.66 -36.89
N ASP A 161 -22.71 -13.87 -38.07
CA ASP A 161 -22.34 -12.85 -39.05
C ASP A 161 -21.70 -11.60 -38.43
N ILE A 162 -20.76 -11.78 -37.51
CA ILE A 162 -20.08 -10.66 -36.83
C ILE A 162 -19.06 -9.99 -37.75
N LEU A 163 -18.52 -10.72 -38.73
CA LEU A 163 -17.49 -10.25 -39.66
C LEU A 163 -17.95 -9.13 -40.59
N SER A 164 -19.24 -9.11 -40.96
CA SER A 164 -19.83 -8.05 -41.78
C SER A 164 -19.96 -6.72 -41.02
N ARG A 165 -19.88 -6.75 -39.68
CA ARG A 165 -20.05 -5.58 -38.81
C ARG A 165 -18.76 -4.78 -38.60
N LYS A 166 -18.89 -3.54 -38.16
CA LYS A 166 -17.77 -2.64 -37.80
C LYS A 166 -16.88 -3.25 -36.69
N LEU A 167 -15.59 -2.90 -36.71
CA LEU A 167 -14.57 -3.47 -35.80
C LEU A 167 -14.91 -3.34 -34.30
N TYR A 168 -15.46 -2.20 -33.87
CA TYR A 168 -15.85 -2.02 -32.47
C TYR A 168 -16.94 -3.02 -32.05
N THR A 169 -17.89 -3.31 -32.94
CA THR A 169 -18.96 -4.28 -32.69
C THR A 169 -18.42 -5.71 -32.64
N GLN A 170 -17.40 -6.02 -33.46
CA GLN A 170 -16.69 -7.30 -33.37
C GLN A 170 -16.03 -7.45 -32.00
N TYR A 171 -15.30 -6.42 -31.56
CA TYR A 171 -14.61 -6.44 -30.27
C TYR A 171 -15.57 -6.58 -29.08
N ILE A 172 -16.65 -5.79 -29.04
CA ILE A 172 -17.63 -5.84 -27.94
C ILE A 172 -18.26 -7.24 -27.83
N ASN A 173 -18.62 -7.87 -28.95
CA ASN A 173 -19.16 -9.24 -28.94
C ASN A 173 -18.13 -10.26 -28.44
N CYS A 174 -16.87 -10.13 -28.85
CA CYS A 174 -15.80 -11.02 -28.39
C CYS A 174 -15.52 -10.82 -26.90
N PHE A 175 -15.50 -9.58 -26.43
CA PHE A 175 -15.37 -9.24 -25.02
C PHE A 175 -16.52 -9.83 -24.21
N PHE A 176 -17.76 -9.62 -24.64
CA PHE A 176 -18.95 -10.16 -23.99
C PHE A 176 -18.92 -11.70 -23.91
N ARG A 177 -18.60 -12.38 -25.02
CA ARG A 177 -18.41 -13.84 -25.06
C ARG A 177 -17.32 -14.30 -24.09
N SER A 178 -16.14 -13.65 -24.09
CA SER A 178 -15.04 -14.00 -23.19
C SER A 178 -15.39 -13.78 -21.71
N SER A 179 -16.09 -12.68 -21.39
CA SER A 179 -16.53 -12.40 -20.02
C SER A 179 -17.54 -13.42 -19.51
N ALA A 180 -18.43 -13.92 -20.38
CA ALA A 180 -19.36 -14.97 -20.02
C ALA A 180 -18.62 -16.25 -19.63
N PHE A 181 -17.61 -16.67 -20.40
CA PHE A 181 -16.79 -17.83 -20.04
C PHE A 181 -15.99 -17.63 -18.75
N ILE A 182 -15.42 -16.45 -18.53
CA ILE A 182 -14.69 -16.14 -17.28
C ILE A 182 -15.63 -16.26 -16.06
N LEU A 183 -16.88 -15.82 -16.18
CA LEU A 183 -17.91 -15.94 -15.14
C LEU A 183 -18.51 -17.35 -15.05
N GLY A 184 -18.24 -18.23 -16.02
CA GLY A 184 -18.82 -19.58 -16.07
C GLY A 184 -20.25 -19.62 -16.62
N ILE A 185 -20.68 -18.59 -17.34
CA ILE A 185 -21.99 -18.49 -17.97
C ILE A 185 -21.89 -18.98 -19.41
N ARG A 186 -22.69 -19.98 -19.78
CA ARG A 186 -22.84 -20.42 -21.16
C ARG A 186 -23.97 -19.64 -21.83
N LEU A 187 -23.65 -18.87 -22.86
CA LEU A 187 -24.63 -18.11 -23.64
C LEU A 187 -25.14 -18.94 -24.83
N SER A 188 -26.47 -19.01 -24.99
CA SER A 188 -27.12 -19.76 -26.08
C SER A 188 -26.95 -19.11 -27.46
N ILE A 189 -26.78 -17.78 -27.50
CA ILE A 189 -26.53 -16.98 -28.71
C ILE A 189 -25.24 -17.44 -29.41
N TYR A 190 -24.31 -17.98 -28.63
CA TYR A 190 -22.97 -18.37 -29.02
C TYR A 190 -22.90 -19.90 -29.13
N LYS A 191 -23.36 -20.43 -30.26
CA LYS A 191 -23.26 -21.86 -30.55
C LYS A 191 -21.79 -22.29 -30.60
N MET A 192 -21.50 -23.43 -29.99
CA MET A 192 -20.21 -24.11 -30.02
C MET A 192 -20.47 -25.44 -30.72
N ILE A 193 -19.91 -25.60 -31.92
CA ILE A 193 -20.13 -26.79 -32.76
C ILE A 193 -18.79 -27.52 -32.95
N LEU A 194 -17.73 -26.76 -33.19
CA LEU A 194 -16.41 -27.26 -33.48
C LEU A 194 -15.59 -27.57 -32.21
N PRO A 195 -14.71 -28.58 -32.22
CA PRO A 195 -13.91 -28.96 -31.04
C PRO A 195 -12.97 -27.83 -30.56
N GLU A 196 -12.46 -26.99 -31.45
CA GLU A 196 -11.65 -25.83 -31.10
C GLU A 196 -12.44 -24.74 -30.36
N ASP A 197 -13.75 -24.60 -30.62
CA ASP A 197 -14.59 -23.66 -29.87
C ASP A 197 -14.73 -24.14 -28.42
N TYR A 198 -14.85 -25.45 -28.20
CA TYR A 198 -14.84 -26.06 -26.88
C TYR A 198 -13.48 -25.90 -26.19
N ALA A 199 -12.38 -26.17 -26.89
CA ALA A 199 -11.04 -26.00 -26.34
C ALA A 199 -10.78 -24.55 -25.91
N LEU A 200 -11.13 -23.58 -26.77
CA LEU A 200 -10.99 -22.16 -26.48
C LEU A 200 -11.88 -21.72 -25.30
N ALA A 201 -13.11 -22.23 -25.22
CA ALA A 201 -14.00 -21.98 -24.09
C ALA A 201 -13.45 -22.55 -22.77
N ILE A 202 -12.95 -23.79 -22.77
CA ILE A 202 -12.35 -24.44 -21.59
C ILE A 202 -11.12 -23.67 -21.11
N ILE A 203 -10.20 -23.30 -22.02
CA ILE A 203 -9.01 -22.51 -21.68
C ILE A 203 -9.41 -21.15 -21.11
N THR A 204 -10.37 -20.47 -21.75
CA THR A 204 -10.86 -19.17 -21.29
C THR A 204 -11.51 -19.26 -19.92
N TYR A 205 -12.29 -20.32 -19.67
CA TYR A 205 -12.92 -20.60 -18.39
C TYR A 205 -11.89 -20.85 -17.29
N LEU A 206 -10.92 -21.76 -17.49
CA LEU A 206 -9.93 -22.12 -16.48
C LEU A 206 -9.04 -20.93 -16.10
N LEU A 207 -8.53 -20.20 -17.09
CA LEU A 207 -7.75 -18.98 -16.85
C LEU A 207 -8.60 -17.88 -16.20
N GLY A 208 -9.88 -17.77 -16.59
CA GLY A 208 -10.84 -16.88 -15.97
C GLY A 208 -11.08 -17.18 -14.48
N LYS A 209 -11.19 -18.46 -14.11
CA LYS A 209 -11.33 -18.87 -12.71
C LYS A 209 -10.11 -18.52 -11.87
N LEU A 210 -8.91 -18.71 -12.40
CA LEU A 210 -7.67 -18.28 -11.74
C LEU A 210 -7.63 -16.75 -11.57
N LEU A 211 -8.04 -16.00 -12.58
CA LEU A 211 -8.11 -14.54 -12.54
C LEU A 211 -9.09 -14.04 -11.48
N VAL A 212 -10.30 -14.59 -11.42
CA VAL A 212 -11.31 -14.22 -10.42
C VAL A 212 -10.81 -14.52 -9.00
N ALA A 213 -10.20 -15.69 -8.78
CA ALA A 213 -9.60 -16.02 -7.49
C ALA A 213 -8.48 -15.03 -7.10
N PHE A 214 -7.62 -14.68 -8.05
CA PHE A 214 -6.55 -13.69 -7.86
C PHE A 214 -7.10 -12.29 -7.52
N ILE A 215 -8.18 -11.85 -8.17
CA ILE A 215 -8.85 -10.57 -7.88
C ILE A 215 -9.39 -10.57 -6.45
N TRP A 216 -10.08 -11.64 -6.03
CA TRP A 216 -10.61 -11.75 -4.67
C TRP A 216 -9.51 -11.74 -3.60
N ILE A 217 -8.41 -12.47 -3.83
CA ILE A 217 -7.25 -12.46 -2.93
C ILE A 217 -6.62 -11.06 -2.87
N SER A 218 -6.43 -10.41 -4.02
CA SER A 218 -5.88 -9.05 -4.09
C SER A 218 -6.74 -8.05 -3.32
N LEU A 219 -8.08 -8.15 -3.46
CA LEU A 219 -9.03 -7.32 -2.72
C LEU A 219 -8.96 -7.57 -1.21
N ALA A 220 -8.88 -8.83 -0.78
CA ALA A 220 -8.75 -9.17 0.64
C ALA A 220 -7.47 -8.58 1.24
N VAL A 221 -6.34 -8.71 0.56
CA VAL A 221 -5.06 -8.13 1.00
C VAL A 221 -5.12 -6.60 1.07
N ALA A 222 -5.79 -5.95 0.11
CA ALA A 222 -6.00 -4.50 0.13
C ALA A 222 -6.76 -4.05 1.39
N ILE A 223 -7.86 -4.74 1.70
CA ILE A 223 -8.70 -4.45 2.87
C ILE A 223 -7.92 -4.66 4.17
N LEU A 224 -7.17 -5.76 4.27
CA LEU A 224 -6.33 -6.07 5.43
C LEU A 224 -5.25 -5.01 5.65
N HIS A 225 -4.62 -4.54 4.58
CA HIS A 225 -3.60 -3.49 4.67
C HIS A 225 -4.21 -2.17 5.18
N CYS A 226 -5.35 -1.75 4.63
CA CYS A 226 -6.05 -0.53 5.04
C CYS A 226 -6.50 -0.57 6.50
N LYS A 227 -6.93 -1.73 7.00
CA LYS A 227 -7.42 -1.91 8.38
C LYS A 227 -6.35 -2.39 9.36
N SER A 228 -5.09 -2.44 8.94
CA SER A 228 -4.02 -3.07 9.75
C SER A 228 -3.79 -2.40 11.10
N MET A 229 -4.05 -1.10 11.26
CA MET A 229 -3.92 -0.40 12.55
C MET A 229 -5.10 -0.70 13.48
N ASP A 230 -6.32 -0.74 12.96
CA ASP A 230 -7.53 -1.05 13.74
C ASP A 230 -7.50 -2.50 14.22
N ILE A 231 -7.03 -3.42 13.37
CA ILE A 231 -6.85 -4.83 13.73
C ILE A 231 -5.86 -4.97 14.90
N LYS A 232 -4.76 -4.20 14.91
CA LYS A 232 -3.78 -4.21 16.00
C LYS A 232 -4.35 -3.65 17.30
N LEU A 233 -5.16 -2.58 17.23
CA LEU A 233 -5.88 -2.06 18.40
C LEU A 233 -6.78 -3.14 18.99
N LEU A 234 -7.58 -3.79 18.13
CA LEU A 234 -8.49 -4.87 18.53
C LEU A 234 -7.72 -6.05 19.15
N GLU A 235 -6.56 -6.41 18.58
CA GLU A 235 -5.69 -7.46 19.12
C GLU A 235 -5.25 -7.14 20.56
N ILE A 236 -4.81 -5.90 20.83
CA ILE A 236 -4.42 -5.46 22.17
C ILE A 236 -5.61 -5.47 23.14
N LEU A 237 -6.78 -4.98 22.70
CA LEU A 237 -7.98 -5.00 23.53
C LEU A 237 -8.43 -6.43 23.87
N ASN A 238 -8.33 -7.37 22.92
CA ASN A 238 -8.62 -8.78 23.16
C ASN A 238 -7.62 -9.43 24.13
N GLN A 239 -6.33 -9.13 24.00
CA GLN A 239 -5.31 -9.60 24.96
C GLN A 239 -5.58 -9.07 26.37
N LEU A 240 -6.04 -7.82 26.47
CA LEU A 240 -6.40 -7.19 27.73
C LEU A 240 -7.66 -7.83 28.33
N ASP A 241 -8.68 -8.13 27.53
CA ASP A 241 -9.88 -8.85 27.96
C ASP A 241 -9.55 -10.25 28.52
N GLU A 242 -8.71 -11.01 27.82
CA GLU A 242 -8.24 -12.31 28.31
C GLU A 242 -7.41 -12.20 29.60
N TYR A 243 -6.59 -11.15 29.74
CA TYR A 243 -5.86 -10.89 30.97
C TYR A 243 -6.81 -10.59 32.14
N MET A 244 -7.83 -9.75 31.94
CA MET A 244 -8.81 -9.39 32.96
C MET A 244 -9.64 -10.59 33.41
N LYS A 245 -10.06 -11.45 32.46
CA LYS A 245 -10.76 -12.71 32.76
C LYS A 245 -9.89 -13.64 33.58
N ARG A 246 -8.64 -13.87 33.16
CA ARG A 246 -7.72 -14.78 33.85
C ARG A 246 -7.38 -14.31 35.27
N LYS A 247 -7.42 -13.01 35.52
CA LYS A 247 -7.17 -12.41 36.84
C LYS A 247 -8.44 -12.12 37.63
N GLU A 248 -9.61 -12.50 37.12
CA GLU A 248 -10.90 -12.37 37.80
C GLU A 248 -11.18 -10.93 38.26
N PHE A 249 -10.96 -9.95 37.38
CA PHE A 249 -11.21 -8.55 37.71
C PHE A 249 -12.72 -8.32 37.93
N PRO A 250 -13.10 -7.49 38.94
CA PRO A 250 -14.48 -7.07 39.10
C PRO A 250 -14.91 -6.20 37.90
N SER A 251 -16.19 -6.28 37.52
CA SER A 251 -16.75 -5.57 36.34
C SER A 251 -16.38 -4.08 36.30
N ASN A 252 -16.49 -3.39 37.43
CA ASN A 252 -16.14 -1.98 37.54
C ASN A 252 -14.67 -1.67 37.19
N LEU A 253 -13.74 -2.56 37.56
CA LEU A 253 -12.32 -2.39 37.23
C LEU A 253 -12.08 -2.69 35.76
N SER A 254 -12.71 -3.74 35.24
CA SER A 254 -12.58 -4.13 33.82
C SER A 254 -13.06 -3.03 32.87
N ASP A 255 -14.20 -2.40 33.19
CA ASP A 255 -14.73 -1.26 32.44
C ASP A 255 -13.79 -0.06 32.49
N ARG A 256 -13.21 0.21 33.66
CA ARG A 256 -12.27 1.32 33.85
C ARG A 256 -10.97 1.11 33.08
N VAL A 257 -10.41 -0.10 33.09
CA VAL A 257 -9.21 -0.45 32.32
C VAL A 257 -9.49 -0.34 30.82
N SER A 258 -10.64 -0.84 30.36
CA SER A 258 -11.03 -0.74 28.94
C SER A 258 -11.20 0.72 28.50
N LYS A 259 -11.83 1.56 29.32
CA LYS A 259 -11.94 3.01 29.08
C LYS A 259 -10.57 3.68 29.03
N TYR A 260 -9.66 3.33 29.93
CA TYR A 260 -8.29 3.87 29.95
C TYR A 260 -7.57 3.57 28.62
N TYR A 261 -7.59 2.31 28.16
CA TYR A 261 -6.92 1.93 26.91
C TYR A 261 -7.56 2.59 25.67
N ASN A 262 -8.89 2.72 25.65
CA ASN A 262 -9.60 3.44 24.57
C ASN A 262 -9.23 4.93 24.54
N SER A 263 -9.15 5.59 25.70
CA SER A 263 -8.70 6.98 25.82
C SER A 263 -7.22 7.14 25.46
N LYS A 264 -6.38 6.16 25.80
CA LYS A 264 -4.94 6.18 25.51
C LYS A 264 -4.62 6.14 24.03
N TYR A 265 -5.33 5.30 23.27
CA TYR A 265 -5.05 5.14 21.84
C TYR A 265 -5.98 5.95 20.92
N GLN A 266 -6.95 6.71 21.45
CA GLN A 266 -7.84 7.59 20.67
C GLN A 266 -8.37 6.96 19.35
N GLN A 267 -8.80 5.69 19.40
CA GLN A 267 -9.30 4.92 18.23
C GLN A 267 -8.28 4.62 17.12
N ARG A 268 -6.97 4.89 17.30
CA ARG A 268 -5.91 4.48 16.38
C ARG A 268 -4.65 4.04 17.12
N PHE A 269 -4.30 2.77 16.98
CA PHE A 269 -3.06 2.26 17.56
C PHE A 269 -1.82 2.85 16.87
N PHE A 270 -0.89 3.42 17.65
CA PHE A 270 0.45 3.81 17.22
C PHE A 270 1.48 3.35 18.26
N ARG A 271 2.60 2.77 17.80
CA ARG A 271 3.66 2.28 18.69
C ARG A 271 4.69 3.39 18.94
N GLU A 272 4.39 4.27 19.89
CA GLU A 272 5.25 5.42 20.25
C GLU A 272 6.70 5.00 20.55
N GLU A 273 6.89 4.01 21.42
CA GLU A 273 8.22 3.54 21.85
C GLU A 273 9.06 2.99 20.67
N GLY A 274 8.41 2.32 19.72
CA GLY A 274 9.10 1.77 18.54
C GLY A 274 9.56 2.86 17.58
N VAL A 275 8.78 3.94 17.46
CA VAL A 275 9.14 5.08 16.61
C VAL A 275 10.22 5.92 17.28
N GLU A 276 10.09 6.20 18.58
CA GLU A 276 11.10 6.94 19.33
C GLU A 276 12.48 6.28 19.31
N ASN A 277 12.54 4.95 19.46
CA ASN A 277 13.81 4.22 19.44
C ASN A 277 14.43 4.12 18.03
N ALA A 278 13.63 4.30 16.97
CA ALA A 278 14.12 4.31 15.59
C ALA A 278 14.71 5.67 15.17
N LEU A 279 14.36 6.74 15.88
CA LEU A 279 14.84 8.09 15.59
C LEU A 279 16.26 8.31 16.13
N SER A 280 17.07 9.03 15.36
CA SER A 280 18.34 9.57 15.88
C SER A 280 18.08 10.56 17.04
N ARG A 281 19.06 10.76 17.92
CA ARG A 281 18.91 11.64 19.10
C ARG A 281 18.43 13.05 18.73
N THR A 282 18.99 13.66 17.68
CA THR A 282 18.59 15.01 17.22
C THR A 282 17.13 15.06 16.77
N LEU A 283 16.72 14.11 15.92
CA LEU A 283 15.32 14.00 15.47
C LEU A 283 14.35 13.72 16.63
N LYS A 284 14.77 12.97 17.65
CA LYS A 284 13.94 12.69 18.82
C LYS A 284 13.63 13.97 19.60
N SER A 285 14.62 14.85 19.80
CA SER A 285 14.44 16.16 20.45
C SER A 285 13.53 17.07 19.62
N GLU A 286 13.72 17.13 18.30
CA GLU A 286 12.86 17.93 17.40
C GLU A 286 11.40 17.46 17.42
N VAL A 287 11.17 16.14 17.40
CA VAL A 287 9.81 15.56 17.48
C VAL A 287 9.17 15.88 18.83
N HIS A 288 9.89 15.70 19.95
CA HIS A 288 9.37 16.03 21.29
C HIS A 288 8.98 17.51 21.41
N MET A 289 9.83 18.42 20.91
CA MET A 289 9.53 19.85 20.87
C MET A 289 8.30 20.17 20.01
N HIS A 290 8.10 19.45 18.90
CA HIS A 290 6.92 19.62 18.06
C HIS A 290 5.64 19.13 18.75
N VAL A 291 5.69 17.96 19.38
CA VAL A 291 4.55 17.35 20.10
C VAL A 291 4.13 18.23 21.28
N CYS A 292 5.09 18.74 22.05
CA CYS A 292 4.82 19.59 23.21
C CYS A 292 4.55 21.06 22.86
N LYS A 293 4.50 21.44 21.57
CA LYS A 293 4.39 22.85 21.16
C LYS A 293 3.14 23.56 21.68
N SER A 294 2.01 22.86 21.78
CA SER A 294 0.78 23.42 22.36
C SER A 294 0.96 23.67 23.86
N LEU A 295 1.49 22.70 24.59
CA LEU A 295 1.78 22.79 26.03
C LEU A 295 2.75 23.94 26.35
N ILE A 296 3.84 24.06 25.60
CA ILE A 296 4.86 25.10 25.80
C ILE A 296 4.25 26.50 25.64
N LYS A 297 3.27 26.66 24.74
CA LYS A 297 2.58 27.93 24.53
C LYS A 297 1.51 28.24 25.58
N SER A 298 0.87 27.22 26.13
CA SER A 298 -0.25 27.41 27.07
C SER A 298 0.22 27.59 28.51
N VAL A 299 1.30 26.91 28.92
CA VAL A 299 1.80 26.98 30.28
C VAL A 299 2.72 28.20 30.46
N SER A 300 2.33 29.11 31.35
CA SER A 300 3.04 30.38 31.60
C SER A 300 4.49 30.21 32.05
N ILE A 301 4.83 29.16 32.80
CA ILE A 301 6.22 28.98 33.28
C ILE A 301 7.22 28.79 32.13
N PHE A 302 6.78 28.33 30.95
CA PHE A 302 7.65 28.16 29.79
C PHE A 302 7.87 29.46 29.01
N SER A 303 7.05 30.51 29.19
CA SER A 303 7.27 31.79 28.51
C SER A 303 8.52 32.51 28.98
N ASP A 304 8.93 32.26 30.21
CA ASP A 304 10.04 32.95 30.86
C ASP A 304 11.37 32.20 30.67
N LEU A 305 11.34 31.00 30.09
CA LEU A 305 12.49 30.14 29.90
C LEU A 305 13.12 30.32 28.51
N SER A 306 14.45 30.17 28.45
CA SER A 306 15.14 30.14 27.16
C SER A 306 14.72 28.91 26.35
N THR A 307 14.76 28.99 25.02
CA THR A 307 14.44 27.84 24.14
C THR A 307 15.31 26.63 24.45
N SER A 308 16.55 26.84 24.91
CA SER A 308 17.46 25.77 25.31
C SER A 308 17.02 25.07 26.60
N ASP A 309 16.43 25.80 27.54
CA ASP A 309 15.97 25.23 28.81
C ASP A 309 14.62 24.55 28.64
N VAL A 310 13.72 25.13 27.84
CA VAL A 310 12.48 24.46 27.43
C VAL A 310 12.77 23.11 26.77
N SER A 311 13.76 23.06 25.86
CA SER A 311 14.15 21.79 25.21
C SER A 311 14.61 20.73 26.21
N LYS A 312 15.40 21.11 27.23
CA LYS A 312 15.84 20.17 28.27
C LYS A 312 14.67 19.64 29.10
N VAL A 313 13.74 20.51 29.47
CA VAL A 313 12.55 20.10 30.25
C VAL A 313 11.68 19.16 29.43
N VAL A 314 11.39 19.51 28.17
CA VAL A 314 10.54 18.74 27.26
C VAL A 314 11.09 17.34 27.00
N GLU A 315 12.41 17.17 26.94
CA GLU A 315 13.05 15.84 26.82
C GLU A 315 12.79 14.90 28.01
N HIS A 316 12.45 15.44 29.18
CA HIS A 316 12.19 14.66 30.39
C HIS A 316 10.71 14.63 30.80
N LEU A 317 9.82 15.21 29.98
CA LEU A 317 8.38 15.13 30.20
C LEU A 317 7.86 13.75 29.80
N THR A 318 7.14 13.09 30.71
CA THR A 318 6.47 11.82 30.43
C THR A 318 4.96 12.02 30.37
N PRO A 319 4.28 11.71 29.26
CA PRO A 319 2.83 11.81 29.16
C PRO A 319 2.14 10.73 30.00
N GLU A 320 1.11 11.13 30.75
CA GLU A 320 0.23 10.28 31.55
C GLU A 320 -1.23 10.66 31.28
N ILE A 321 -2.12 9.67 31.36
CA ILE A 321 -3.57 9.87 31.16
C ILE A 321 -4.27 9.48 32.45
N PHE A 322 -5.17 10.35 32.90
CA PHE A 322 -5.99 10.13 34.09
C PHE A 322 -7.46 10.16 33.70
N LEU A 323 -8.23 9.19 34.19
CA LEU A 323 -9.67 9.10 33.97
C LEU A 323 -10.45 9.96 34.98
N PRO A 324 -11.75 10.25 34.72
CA PRO A 324 -12.60 10.92 35.69
C PRO A 324 -12.56 10.23 37.07
N ASN A 325 -12.44 11.04 38.13
CA ASN A 325 -12.28 10.66 39.53
C ASN A 325 -10.93 10.02 39.89
N ASP A 326 -9.95 10.01 38.98
CA ASP A 326 -8.59 9.59 39.34
C ASP A 326 -7.90 10.68 40.16
N THR A 327 -7.41 10.31 41.34
CA THR A 327 -6.59 11.20 42.16
C THR A 327 -5.16 11.23 41.65
N ILE A 328 -4.74 12.37 41.11
CA ILE A 328 -3.39 12.61 40.56
C ILE A 328 -2.39 12.89 41.68
N ILE A 329 -2.80 13.70 42.67
CA ILE A 329 -2.01 14.03 43.85
C ILE A 329 -2.86 13.83 45.09
N ASN A 330 -2.31 13.17 46.11
CA ASN A 330 -2.89 13.13 47.45
C ASN A 330 -2.27 14.18 48.36
N SER A 331 -3.09 14.93 49.10
CA SER A 331 -2.58 15.82 50.15
C SER A 331 -1.83 15.04 51.25
N ASP A 332 -0.91 15.72 51.93
CA ASP A 332 -0.06 15.17 53.00
C ASP A 332 0.89 14.03 52.58
N THR A 333 1.09 13.83 51.28
CA THR A 333 2.11 12.89 50.75
C THR A 333 3.41 13.62 50.39
N TYR A 334 4.51 12.88 50.23
CA TYR A 334 5.74 13.42 49.66
C TYR A 334 5.62 13.51 48.13
N GLY A 335 5.98 14.67 47.57
CA GLY A 335 5.98 14.88 46.13
C GLY A 335 7.32 14.55 45.47
N ASP A 336 7.30 13.69 44.46
CA ASP A 336 8.46 13.29 43.66
C ASP A 336 8.42 13.81 42.22
N ALA A 337 7.37 14.54 41.84
CA ALA A 337 7.16 15.09 40.51
C ALA A 337 6.24 16.33 40.54
N MET A 338 6.25 17.11 39.46
CA MET A 338 5.22 18.11 39.14
C MET A 338 4.53 17.73 37.83
N TYR A 339 3.39 18.36 37.59
CA TYR A 339 2.49 18.00 36.50
C TYR A 339 2.06 19.22 35.72
N PHE A 340 2.00 19.09 34.40
CA PHE A 340 1.50 20.10 33.46
C PHE A 340 0.23 19.57 32.79
N LEU A 341 -0.86 20.32 32.86
CA LEU A 341 -2.15 19.94 32.30
C LEU A 341 -2.21 20.32 30.82
N SER A 342 -2.13 19.32 29.95
CA SER A 342 -2.18 19.52 28.49
C SER A 342 -3.59 19.54 27.94
N SER A 343 -4.52 18.82 28.55
CA SER A 343 -5.92 18.79 28.14
C SER A 343 -6.76 18.23 29.28
N GLY A 344 -8.00 18.71 29.41
CA GLY A 344 -8.95 18.33 30.45
C GLY A 344 -8.98 19.31 31.62
N THR A 345 -9.73 18.94 32.65
CA THR A 345 -9.99 19.75 33.84
C THR A 345 -9.79 18.93 35.10
N VAL A 346 -9.07 19.52 36.07
CA VAL A 346 -8.82 18.89 37.38
C VAL A 346 -9.38 19.76 38.51
N ALA A 347 -9.92 19.13 39.55
CA ALA A 347 -10.37 19.79 40.77
C ALA A 347 -9.29 19.70 41.86
N VAL A 348 -9.09 20.82 42.57
CA VAL A 348 -8.15 20.92 43.69
C VAL A 348 -8.93 20.96 44.99
N PHE A 349 -8.60 20.07 45.92
CA PHE A 349 -9.23 19.94 47.23
C PHE A 349 -8.23 20.26 48.34
N THR A 350 -8.69 20.96 49.39
CA THR A 350 -7.92 21.17 50.61
C THR A 350 -7.71 19.85 51.36
N ARG A 351 -6.81 19.86 52.37
CA ARG A 351 -6.67 18.76 53.34
C ARG A 351 -7.98 18.39 54.05
N SER A 352 -8.90 19.35 54.21
CA SER A 352 -10.21 19.14 54.80
C SER A 352 -11.25 18.57 53.82
N GLY A 353 -10.86 18.28 52.57
CA GLY A 353 -11.75 17.76 51.53
C GLY A 353 -12.65 18.82 50.88
N LYS A 354 -12.44 20.10 51.18
CA LYS A 354 -13.19 21.20 50.54
C LYS A 354 -12.60 21.50 49.18
N GLU A 355 -13.44 21.50 48.16
CA GLU A 355 -13.08 21.92 46.81
C GLU A 355 -12.73 23.42 46.79
N VAL A 356 -11.58 23.75 46.21
CA VAL A 356 -11.00 25.10 46.19
C VAL A 356 -11.20 25.76 44.83
N CYS A 357 -10.79 25.06 43.78
CA CYS A 357 -10.82 25.57 42.42
C CYS A 357 -10.68 24.43 41.39
N HIS A 358 -10.97 24.77 40.13
CA HIS A 358 -10.66 23.94 38.97
C HIS A 358 -9.48 24.51 38.22
N LEU A 359 -8.56 23.65 37.80
CA LEU A 359 -7.48 23.99 36.89
C LEU A 359 -7.82 23.46 35.50
N GLN A 360 -7.63 24.31 34.50
CA GLN A 360 -7.88 24.02 33.09
C GLN A 360 -6.57 23.88 32.32
N GLU A 361 -6.67 23.56 31.03
CA GLU A 361 -5.54 23.44 30.10
C GLU A 361 -4.54 24.62 30.22
N GLY A 362 -3.24 24.28 30.26
CA GLY A 362 -2.15 25.25 30.47
C GLY A 362 -1.80 25.49 31.95
N ALA A 363 -2.60 24.99 32.89
CA ALA A 363 -2.23 25.00 34.30
C ALA A 363 -1.13 23.98 34.61
N TYR A 364 -0.40 24.23 35.69
CA TYR A 364 0.56 23.28 36.27
C TYR A 364 0.33 23.19 37.78
N PHE A 365 0.74 22.08 38.38
CA PHE A 365 0.55 21.86 39.82
C PHE A 365 1.57 20.85 40.38
N GLY A 366 1.76 20.92 41.69
CA GLY A 366 2.67 20.03 42.43
C GLY A 366 4.13 20.51 42.50
N GLU A 367 4.39 21.74 42.12
CA GLU A 367 5.68 22.41 42.15
C GLU A 367 6.18 22.68 43.60
N ILE A 368 5.28 23.01 44.53
CA ILE A 368 5.65 23.46 45.89
C ILE A 368 6.49 22.43 46.66
N SER A 369 6.13 21.15 46.58
CA SER A 369 6.87 20.06 47.25
C SER A 369 8.22 19.73 46.59
N LEU A 370 8.45 20.21 45.37
CA LEU A 370 9.76 20.09 44.70
C LEU A 370 10.69 21.20 45.17
N ILE A 371 10.18 22.42 45.27
CA ILE A 371 10.93 23.63 45.60
C ILE A 371 11.30 23.68 47.08
N ILE A 372 10.37 23.35 47.98
CA ILE A 372 10.59 23.45 49.43
C ILE A 372 11.00 22.07 49.98
N PRO A 373 12.24 21.88 50.45
CA PRO A 373 12.70 20.62 51.01
C PRO A 373 11.85 20.20 52.22
N GLY A 374 11.43 18.93 52.27
CA GLY A 374 10.63 18.38 53.37
C GLY A 374 9.14 18.74 53.33
N GLN A 375 8.71 19.62 52.43
CA GLN A 375 7.31 20.02 52.31
C GLN A 375 6.46 18.90 51.69
N ARG A 376 5.35 18.57 52.37
CA ARG A 376 4.33 17.63 51.87
C ARG A 376 3.33 18.33 50.95
N ARG A 377 2.64 17.55 50.12
CA ARG A 377 1.58 18.03 49.23
C ARG A 377 0.51 18.78 50.04
N ILE A 378 0.19 20.00 49.62
CA ILE A 378 -0.73 20.88 50.33
C ILE A 378 -2.21 20.62 50.00
N ALA A 379 -2.48 20.03 48.84
CA ALA A 379 -3.80 19.80 48.31
C ALA A 379 -3.87 18.45 47.58
N THR A 380 -5.09 17.91 47.50
CA THR A 380 -5.40 16.75 46.67
C THR A 380 -5.87 17.25 45.31
N VAL A 381 -5.38 16.66 44.22
CA VAL A 381 -5.77 17.02 42.85
C VAL A 381 -6.42 15.80 42.20
N MET A 382 -7.63 15.97 41.67
CA MET A 382 -8.42 14.89 41.08
C MET A 382 -8.88 15.27 39.68
N ALA A 383 -8.82 14.33 38.74
CA ALA A 383 -9.33 14.54 37.39
C ALA A 383 -10.87 14.56 37.39
N ILE A 384 -11.47 15.58 36.78
CA ILE A 384 -12.93 15.68 36.61
C ILE A 384 -13.35 14.97 35.32
N GLU A 385 -12.53 15.09 34.30
CA GLU A 385 -12.69 14.44 33.00
C GLU A 385 -11.43 13.66 32.60
N ALA A 386 -11.41 13.04 31.41
CA ALA A 386 -10.21 12.39 30.93
C ALA A 386 -9.11 13.44 30.65
N CYS A 387 -8.08 13.45 31.50
CA CYS A 387 -7.01 14.45 31.45
C CYS A 387 -5.75 13.88 30.81
N GLN A 388 -5.11 14.67 29.95
CA GLN A 388 -3.75 14.42 29.44
C GLN A 388 -2.78 15.31 30.18
N ILE A 389 -1.82 14.70 30.87
CA ILE A 389 -0.91 15.39 31.79
C ILE A 389 0.52 15.01 31.45
N TYR A 390 1.43 15.98 31.45
CA TYR A 390 2.85 15.72 31.38
C TYR A 390 3.46 15.77 32.77
N LYS A 391 4.15 14.71 33.14
CA LYS A 391 4.84 14.58 34.42
C LYS A 391 6.32 14.89 34.27
N LEU A 392 6.86 15.69 35.19
CA LEU A 392 8.28 15.98 35.33
C LEU A 392 8.76 15.51 36.70
N LYS A 393 9.69 14.55 36.75
CA LYS A 393 10.19 14.01 38.01
C LYS A 393 11.16 14.99 38.68
N LYS A 394 11.25 14.93 40.01
CA LYS A 394 12.15 15.74 40.83
C LYS A 394 13.62 15.62 40.42
N LYS A 395 14.05 14.42 40.04
CA LYS A 395 15.44 14.18 39.58
C LYS A 395 15.77 14.97 38.33
N ASP A 396 14.80 15.07 37.41
CA ASP A 396 14.94 15.76 36.14
C ASP A 396 14.72 17.27 36.30
N PHE A 397 13.86 17.67 37.24
CA PHE A 397 13.68 19.08 37.64
C PHE A 397 14.93 19.69 38.28
N ASN A 398 15.68 18.91 39.07
CA ASN A 398 16.88 19.37 39.76
C ASN A 398 18.15 19.39 38.88
N ARG A 399 18.05 18.86 37.66
CA ARG A 399 19.17 18.72 36.73
C ARG A 399 19.26 19.93 35.82
#